data_AF-A0A363SM17-F1
#
_entry.id   AF-A0A363SM17-F1
#
_cell.length_a   1.000
_cell.length_b   1.000
_cell.length_c   1.000
_cell.angle_alpha   90.00
_cell.angle_beta   90.00
_cell.angle_gamma   90.00
#
_symmetry.space_group_name_H-M   'P 1'
#
loop_
_entity.id
_entity.type
_entity.pdbx_description
1 polymer ?
#
loop_
_entity_poly.entity_id
_entity_poly.type
_entity_poly.pdbx_seq_one_letter_code
_entity_poly.pdbx_strand_id
1 'polypeptide(L)' 'MGQRQDGFAQAVLEVVLRHAPDFDAAAMEMRPSAKGNYMSLTCAIRAVSREQLDALYRELSAHPLVKVVL' A
#
# COMPACT_ATOMS: atom_id res chain seq x y z
N MET A 1 4.54 1.01 4.38
CA MET A 1 4.52 0.96 5.87
C MET A 1 3.88 2.22 6.42
N GLY A 2 3.09 2.10 7.49
CA GLY A 2 2.45 3.22 8.20
C GLY A 2 2.29 2.93 9.69
N GLN A 3 1.76 3.89 10.45
CA GLN A 3 1.40 3.64 11.84
C GLN A 3 0.32 2.56 11.92
N ARG A 4 0.34 1.76 12.99
CA ARG A 4 -0.73 0.79 13.22
C ARG A 4 -1.96 1.53 13.74
N GLN A 5 -2.89 1.80 12.84
CA GLN A 5 -4.17 2.44 13.14
C GLN A 5 -5.27 1.85 12.25
N ASP A 6 -6.51 2.01 12.69
CA ASP A 6 -7.68 1.62 11.92
C ASP A 6 -7.72 2.37 10.59
N GLY A 7 -8.20 1.69 9.56
CA GLY A 7 -8.32 2.25 8.21
C GLY A 7 -7.01 2.34 7.41
N PHE A 8 -5.83 2.07 7.99
CA PHE A 8 -4.57 2.13 7.23
C PHE A 8 -4.54 1.14 6.05
N ALA A 9 -4.90 -0.12 6.30
CA ALA A 9 -4.93 -1.15 5.25
C ALA A 9 -5.95 -0.83 4.16
N GLN A 10 -7.15 -0.36 4.56
CA GLN A 10 -8.21 0.03 3.64
C GLN A 10 -7.78 1.21 2.74
N ALA A 11 -7.18 2.24 3.33
CA ALA A 11 -6.72 3.40 2.57
C ALA A 11 -5.63 3.04 1.55
N VAL A 12 -4.68 2.16 1.92
CA VAL A 12 -3.65 1.70 0.98
C VAL A 12 -4.27 0.83 -0.12
N LEU A 13 -5.21 -0.06 0.22
CA LEU A 13 -5.92 -0.89 -0.75
C LEU A 13 -6.68 -0.04 -1.79
N GLU A 14 -7.36 1.02 -1.37
CA GLU A 14 -8.07 1.94 -2.26
C GLU A 14 -7.13 2.63 -3.26
N VAL A 15 -5.94 3.04 -2.81
CA VAL A 15 -4.91 3.60 -3.69
C VAL A 15 -4.39 2.52 -4.66
N VAL A 16 -4.10 1.31 -4.17
CA VAL A 16 -3.64 0.21 -5.03
C VAL A 16 -4.67 -0.13 -6.09
N LEU A 17 -5.95 -0.29 -5.75
CA LEU A 17 -7.02 -0.62 -6.69
C LEU A 17 -7.25 0.48 -7.74
N ARG A 18 -6.95 1.75 -7.42
CA ARG A 18 -7.02 2.86 -8.37
C ARG A 18 -6.00 2.73 -9.51
N HIS A 19 -4.81 2.20 -9.21
CA HIS A 19 -3.69 2.04 -10.16
C HIS A 19 -3.53 0.62 -10.69
N ALA A 20 -4.09 -0.37 -10.00
CA ALA A 20 -4.12 -1.77 -10.37
C ALA A 20 -5.53 -2.34 -10.08
N PRO A 21 -6.53 -2.06 -10.93
CA PRO A 21 -7.91 -2.53 -10.72
C PRO A 21 -8.06 -4.06 -10.72
N ASP A 22 -7.07 -4.76 -11.26
CA ASP A 22 -6.96 -6.22 -11.29
C ASP A 22 -6.29 -6.80 -10.03
N PHE A 23 -5.90 -5.96 -9.07
CA PHE A 23 -5.28 -6.42 -7.83
C PHE A 23 -6.27 -7.20 -6.95
N ASP A 24 -5.85 -8.39 -6.50
CA ASP A 24 -6.61 -9.18 -5.53
C ASP A 24 -6.33 -8.69 -4.11
N ALA A 25 -7.36 -8.14 -3.45
CA ALA A 25 -7.25 -7.67 -2.07
C ALA A 25 -6.84 -8.77 -1.08
N ALA A 26 -7.18 -10.03 -1.36
CA ALA A 26 -6.79 -11.16 -0.51
C ALA A 26 -5.28 -11.48 -0.60
N ALA A 27 -4.59 -11.03 -1.66
CA ALA A 27 -3.15 -11.17 -1.81
C ALA A 27 -2.36 -10.10 -1.03
N MET A 28 -3.03 -9.14 -0.39
CA MET A 28 -2.38 -8.13 0.44
C MET A 28 -1.91 -8.74 1.77
N GLU A 29 -0.61 -8.83 1.95
CA GLU A 29 -0.05 -9.30 3.21
C GLU A 29 0.06 -8.17 4.22
N MET A 30 -0.33 -8.45 5.47
CA MET A 30 -0.24 -7.51 6.58
C MET A 30 0.72 -8.04 7.64
N ARG A 31 1.74 -7.26 7.98
CA ARG A 31 2.72 -7.63 9.00
C ARG A 31 2.83 -6.53 10.07
N PRO A 32 2.40 -6.79 11.32
CA PRO A 32 2.66 -5.86 12.41
C PRO A 32 4.17 -5.83 12.71
N SER A 33 4.67 -4.66 13.11
CA SER A 33 6.05 -4.54 13.57
C SER A 33 6.23 -5.20 14.94
N ALA A 34 7.46 -5.57 15.27
CA ALA A 34 7.79 -6.25 16.54
C ALA A 34 7.33 -5.47 17.79
N LYS A 35 7.32 -4.13 17.73
CA LYS A 35 6.85 -3.26 18.83
C LYS A 35 5.37 -2.87 18.73
N GLY A 36 4.65 -3.33 17.71
CA GLY A 36 3.23 -3.06 17.50
C GLY A 36 2.87 -1.66 17.00
N ASN A 37 3.83 -0.72 16.94
CA ASN A 37 3.57 0.68 16.55
C ASN A 37 3.35 0.88 15.05
N TYR A 38 3.76 -0.07 14.22
CA TYR A 38 3.74 0.04 12.76
C TYR A 38 3.11 -1.18 12.13
N MET A 39 2.54 -0.96 10.95
CA MET A 39 2.04 -2.01 10.06
C MET A 39 2.74 -1.90 8.71
N SER A 40 3.29 -3.02 8.25
CA SER A 40 3.78 -3.17 6.89
C SER A 40 2.71 -3.88 6.05
N LEU A 41 2.51 -3.37 4.83
CA LEU A 41 1.62 -3.96 3.85
C LEU A 41 2.46 -4.30 2.62
N THR A 42 2.30 -5.52 2.12
CA THR A 42 2.94 -5.97 0.87
C THR A 42 1.85 -6.20 -0.16
N CYS A 43 1.95 -5.52 -1.30
CA CYS A 43 1.00 -5.66 -2.41
C CYS A 43 1.77 -6.10 -3.65
N ALA A 44 1.58 -7.33 -4.10
CA ALA A 44 2.14 -7.83 -5.35
C ALA A 44 1.22 -7.41 -6.51
N ILE A 45 1.61 -6.36 -7.24
CA ILE A 45 0.83 -5.86 -8.38
C ILE A 45 1.43 -6.30 -9.71
N ARG A 46 0.58 -6.40 -10.74
CA ARG A 46 1.03 -6.57 -12.12
C ARG A 46 1.46 -5.21 -12.67
N ALA A 47 2.75 -5.09 -12.99
CA ALA A 47 3.28 -3.93 -13.69
C ALA A 47 2.89 -3.97 -15.17
N VAL A 48 2.05 -3.03 -15.60
CA VAL A 48 1.64 -2.90 -17.02
C VAL A 48 2.38 -1.78 -17.74
N SER A 49 2.85 -0.78 -17.01
CA SER A 49 3.68 0.30 -17.54
C SER A 49 4.52 0.95 -16.44
N ARG A 50 5.59 1.65 -16.83
CA ARG A 50 6.37 2.45 -15.89
C ARG A 50 5.54 3.58 -15.28
N GLU A 51 4.70 4.22 -16.09
CA GLU A 51 3.83 5.32 -15.64
C GLU A 51 2.86 4.89 -14.54
N GLN A 52 2.30 3.67 -14.65
CA GLN A 52 1.46 3.08 -13.60
C GLN A 52 2.22 2.95 -12.27
N LEU A 53 3.44 2.41 -12.31
CA LEU A 53 4.27 2.25 -11.11
C LEU A 53 4.66 3.60 -10.51
N ASP A 54 5.09 4.55 -11.35
CA ASP A 54 5.48 5.89 -10.91
C ASP A 54 4.29 6.64 -10.29
N ALA A 55 3.09 6.52 -10.87
CA ALA A 55 1.86 7.10 -10.34
C ALA A 55 1.46 6.50 -8.99
N LEU A 56 1.47 5.16 -8.88
CA LEU A 56 1.19 4.45 -7.64
C LEU A 56 2.20 4.83 -6.54
N TYR A 57 3.49 4.82 -6.86
CA TYR A 57 4.55 5.18 -5.92
C TYR A 57 4.40 6.62 -5.43
N ARG A 58 4.12 7.56 -6.33
CA ARG A 58 3.92 8.97 -5.99
C ARG A 58 2.71 9.16 -5.08
N GLU A 59 1.59 8.50 -5.39
CA GLU A 59 0.37 8.63 -4.59
C GLU A 59 0.51 8.03 -3.20
N LEU A 60 1.08 6.81 -3.10
CA LEU A 60 1.37 6.19 -1.81
C LEU A 60 2.36 7.02 -0.99
N SER A 61 3.39 7.58 -1.62
CA SER A 61 4.38 8.42 -0.93
C SER A 61 3.80 9.76 -0.43
N ALA A 62 2.79 10.29 -1.12
CA ALA A 62 2.08 11.50 -0.72
C ALA A 62 0.95 11.23 0.31
N HIS A 63 0.60 9.96 0.53
CA HIS A 63 -0.52 9.59 1.39
C HIS A 63 -0.21 9.85 2.87
N PRO A 64 -1.07 10.58 3.63
CA PRO A 64 -0.75 11.04 4.99
C PRO A 64 -0.51 9.91 6.01
N LEU A 65 -1.13 8.74 5.78
CA LEU A 65 -0.97 7.56 6.65
C LEU A 65 0.26 6.71 6.31
N VAL A 66 0.88 6.91 5.15
CA VAL A 66 2.07 6.17 4.72
C VAL A 66 3.30 6.90 5.23
N LYS A 67 4.26 6.13 5.77
CA LYS A 67 5.55 6.66 6.24
C LYS A 67 6.71 6.28 5.34
N VAL A 68 6.65 5.09 4.76
CA VAL A 68 7.69 4.56 3.86
C VAL A 68 7.03 3.69 2.80
N VAL A 69 7.45 3.87 1.55
CA VAL A 69 7.16 2.99 0.40
C VAL A 69 8.49 2.38 -0.04
N LEU A 70 8.49 1.09 -0.35
CA LEU A 70 9.67 0.29 -0.74
C LEU A 70 9.43 -0.34 -2.11
#